data_AF-A0A946ZS02-F1
#
_entry.id   AF-A0A946ZS02-F1
#
_cell.length_a   1.000
_cell.length_b   1.000
_cell.length_c   1.000
_cell.angle_alpha   90.00
_cell.angle_beta   90.00
_cell.angle_gamma   90.00
#
_symmetry.space_group_name_H-M   'P 1'
#
loop_
_entity.id
_entity.type
_entity.pdbx_description
1 polymer ?
#
loop_
_entity_poly.entity_id
_entity_poly.type
_entity_poly.pdbx_seq_one_letter_code
_entity_poly.pdbx_strand_id
1 'polypeptide(L)'
;MILLPMDAESQENHLKAYGITYWVLTKEQKVQWLLNYRGGSFLLPDGEAIRRECQIRGVSFEIISDAKAEAILDAIGSPSQNQEAVILEKAPKIAVYSPKENQPWDDAVTMVLTYAEIPYVTVYDEEVLDDQLALYDWLHLHHEDFTGQYGKFYQAYRTQPWYIEGKLNAEARAEKLGYSKVSEEKGAVAGKIRDYVIGGGFMFAMCSATDSFDIALAARGVDICEPMFDGDPSEPNYQGKLNFDNTFAFEDFTLERNPLRYEFSSIDMTNKRRSVPR
;
A
#
# COMPACT_ATOMS: atom_id res chain seq x y z
N MET A 1 -30.49 -12.13 4.52
CA MET A 1 -29.09 -11.66 4.37
C MET A 1 -28.10 -12.82 4.37
N ILE A 2 -26.89 -12.62 3.82
CA ILE A 2 -25.74 -13.53 3.93
C ILE A 2 -24.68 -12.88 4.82
N LEU A 3 -24.21 -13.57 5.85
CA LEU A 3 -23.08 -13.15 6.68
C LEU A 3 -21.84 -13.95 6.29
N LEU A 4 -20.77 -13.27 5.90
CA LEU A 4 -19.44 -13.84 5.76
C LEU A 4 -18.67 -13.59 7.07
N PRO A 5 -18.51 -14.60 7.94
CA PRO A 5 -17.68 -14.42 9.11
C PRO A 5 -16.22 -14.25 8.71
N MET A 6 -15.47 -13.50 9.52
CA MET A 6 -14.03 -13.26 9.31
C MET A 6 -13.19 -13.64 10.53
N ASP A 7 -13.80 -14.24 11.55
CA ASP A 7 -13.10 -14.83 12.68
C ASP A 7 -12.29 -16.07 12.25
N ALA A 8 -11.32 -16.45 13.09
CA ALA A 8 -10.36 -17.50 12.75
C ALA A 8 -10.99 -18.89 12.78
N GLU A 9 -12.04 -19.09 13.58
CA GLU A 9 -12.67 -20.39 13.78
C GLU A 9 -13.67 -20.76 12.70
N SER A 10 -14.37 -19.78 12.10
CA SER A 10 -15.51 -20.07 11.22
C SER A 10 -15.31 -19.77 9.75
N GLN A 11 -14.24 -19.07 9.35
CA GLN A 11 -13.96 -18.77 7.95
C GLN A 11 -12.87 -19.67 7.38
N GLU A 12 -13.21 -20.45 6.35
CA GLU A 12 -12.28 -21.32 5.65
C GLU A 12 -11.33 -20.57 4.71
N ASN A 13 -11.76 -19.41 4.16
CA ASN A 13 -10.95 -18.66 3.21
C ASN A 13 -11.16 -17.14 3.29
N HIS A 14 -10.42 -16.48 4.20
CA HIS A 14 -10.52 -15.03 4.43
C HIS A 14 -10.20 -14.20 3.19
N LEU A 15 -9.15 -14.57 2.42
CA LEU A 15 -8.75 -13.78 1.25
C LEU A 15 -9.80 -13.85 0.14
N LYS A 16 -10.39 -15.04 -0.10
CA LYS A 16 -11.51 -15.17 -1.03
C LYS A 16 -12.77 -14.47 -0.54
N ALA A 17 -12.99 -14.34 0.77
CA ALA A 17 -14.14 -13.59 1.31
C ALA A 17 -14.06 -12.09 0.98
N TYR A 18 -12.87 -11.48 1.00
CA TYR A 18 -12.67 -10.13 0.45
C TYR A 18 -12.98 -10.08 -1.05
N GLY A 19 -12.58 -11.11 -1.80
CA GLY A 19 -12.91 -11.28 -3.22
C GLY A 19 -14.40 -11.35 -3.51
N ILE A 20 -15.16 -12.12 -2.73
CA ILE A 20 -16.63 -12.18 -2.83
C ILE A 20 -17.23 -10.81 -2.53
N THR A 21 -16.77 -10.14 -1.48
CA THR A 21 -17.25 -8.80 -1.11
C THR A 21 -17.01 -7.80 -2.24
N TYR A 22 -15.81 -7.78 -2.81
CA TYR A 22 -15.48 -6.96 -3.98
C TYR A 22 -16.40 -7.30 -5.15
N TRP A 23 -16.57 -8.59 -5.47
CA TRP A 23 -17.43 -9.03 -6.57
C TRP A 23 -18.88 -8.58 -6.40
N VAL A 24 -19.46 -8.67 -5.19
CA VAL A 24 -20.80 -8.14 -4.90
C VAL A 24 -20.87 -6.63 -5.15
N LEU A 25 -19.86 -5.87 -4.72
CA LEU A 25 -19.78 -4.44 -5.00
C LEU A 25 -19.70 -4.12 -6.50
N THR A 26 -19.05 -4.97 -7.32
CA THR A 26 -19.06 -4.81 -8.79
C THR A 26 -20.43 -5.02 -9.43
N LYS A 27 -21.37 -5.63 -8.69
CA LYS A 27 -22.77 -5.81 -9.10
C LYS A 27 -23.67 -4.68 -8.58
N GLU A 28 -23.08 -3.58 -8.12
CA GLU A 28 -23.78 -2.42 -7.56
C GLU A 28 -24.65 -2.77 -6.34
N GLN A 29 -24.27 -3.85 -5.64
CA GLN A 29 -24.94 -4.28 -4.43
C GLN A 29 -24.16 -3.79 -3.21
N LYS A 30 -24.86 -3.10 -2.30
CA LYS A 30 -24.26 -2.60 -1.07
C LYS A 30 -23.91 -3.74 -0.12
N VAL A 31 -22.80 -3.56 0.59
CA VAL A 31 -22.30 -4.49 1.62
C VAL A 31 -22.12 -3.71 2.92
N GLN A 32 -22.37 -4.33 4.07
CA GLN A 32 -21.95 -3.75 5.35
C GLN A 32 -20.71 -4.48 5.86
N TRP A 33 -19.66 -3.72 6.14
CA TRP A 33 -18.48 -4.20 6.84
C TRP A 33 -18.66 -3.99 8.34
N LEU A 34 -18.68 -5.08 9.08
CA LEU A 34 -18.97 -5.12 10.52
C LEU A 34 -17.65 -5.12 11.29
N LEU A 35 -17.07 -3.94 11.50
CA LEU A 35 -15.79 -3.73 12.18
C LEU A 35 -15.84 -4.27 13.61
N ASN A 36 -14.80 -5.02 13.98
CA ASN A 36 -14.66 -5.70 15.28
C ASN A 36 -15.80 -6.67 15.67
N TYR A 37 -16.69 -7.00 14.73
CA TYR A 37 -17.66 -8.06 14.88
C TYR A 37 -17.19 -9.30 14.12
N ARG A 38 -16.93 -10.39 14.84
CA ARG A 38 -16.48 -11.68 14.26
C ARG A 38 -15.36 -11.50 13.22
N GLY A 39 -14.26 -10.88 13.65
CA GLY A 39 -13.08 -10.65 12.80
C GLY A 39 -13.25 -9.60 11.70
N GLY A 40 -14.30 -8.77 11.72
CA GLY A 40 -14.56 -7.81 10.65
C GLY A 40 -15.46 -8.38 9.56
N SER A 41 -16.56 -9.03 9.95
CA SER A 41 -17.44 -9.77 9.04
C SER A 41 -18.10 -8.90 7.97
N PHE A 42 -18.54 -9.51 6.87
CA PHE A 42 -19.32 -8.83 5.83
C PHE A 42 -20.76 -9.30 5.83
N LEU A 43 -21.69 -8.35 5.81
CA LEU A 43 -23.11 -8.63 5.65
C LEU A 43 -23.52 -8.22 4.23
N LEU A 44 -23.92 -9.21 3.45
CA LEU A 44 -24.26 -9.13 2.04
C LEU A 44 -25.78 -9.33 1.85
N PRO A 45 -26.37 -8.79 0.76
CA PRO A 45 -27.69 -9.21 0.34
C PRO A 45 -27.70 -10.70 0.05
N ASP A 46 -28.86 -11.32 0.24
CA ASP A 46 -29.03 -12.73 -0.08
C ASP A 46 -29.38 -12.93 -1.56
N GLY A 47 -28.76 -13.92 -2.20
CA GLY A 47 -29.02 -14.28 -3.58
C GLY A 47 -28.35 -15.59 -3.98
N GLU A 48 -29.03 -16.39 -4.82
CA GLU A 48 -28.52 -17.71 -5.25
C GLU A 48 -27.14 -17.61 -5.91
N ALA A 49 -26.92 -16.58 -6.73
CA ALA A 49 -25.64 -16.33 -7.37
C ALA A 49 -24.51 -16.09 -6.34
N ILE A 50 -24.76 -15.31 -5.28
CA ILE A 50 -23.78 -15.01 -4.24
C ILE A 50 -23.43 -16.28 -3.46
N ARG A 51 -24.43 -17.05 -3.03
CA ARG A 51 -24.20 -18.32 -2.31
C ARG A 51 -23.38 -19.29 -3.15
N ARG A 52 -23.69 -19.39 -4.44
CA ARG A 52 -22.96 -20.24 -5.38
C ARG A 52 -21.51 -19.79 -5.53
N GLU A 53 -21.25 -18.49 -5.66
CA GLU A 53 -19.88 -17.96 -5.69
C GLU A 53 -19.13 -18.26 -4.40
N CYS A 54 -19.75 -18.08 -3.23
CA CYS A 54 -19.13 -18.45 -1.95
C CYS A 54 -18.72 -19.94 -1.94
N GLN A 55 -19.62 -20.83 -2.38
CA GLN A 55 -19.32 -22.27 -2.47
C GLN A 55 -18.19 -22.58 -3.46
N ILE A 56 -18.22 -21.98 -4.65
CA ILE A 56 -17.18 -22.18 -5.69
C ILE A 56 -15.80 -21.73 -5.19
N ARG A 57 -15.74 -20.62 -4.44
CA ARG A 57 -14.49 -20.03 -3.95
C ARG A 57 -14.07 -20.54 -2.57
N GLY A 58 -14.81 -21.48 -1.98
CA GLY A 58 -14.51 -22.06 -0.66
C GLY A 58 -14.62 -21.06 0.49
N VAL A 59 -15.58 -20.14 0.42
CA VAL A 59 -15.85 -19.13 1.45
C VAL A 59 -17.01 -19.60 2.33
N SER A 60 -16.77 -19.66 3.64
CA SER A 60 -17.80 -19.98 4.62
C SER A 60 -18.80 -18.81 4.74
N PHE A 61 -20.09 -19.12 4.80
CA PHE A 61 -21.15 -18.13 4.92
C PHE A 61 -22.35 -18.66 5.71
N GLU A 62 -23.09 -17.75 6.33
CA GLU A 62 -24.32 -18.03 7.06
C GLU A 62 -25.49 -17.32 6.39
N ILE A 63 -26.60 -18.02 6.17
CA ILE A 63 -27.87 -17.41 5.76
C ILE A 63 -28.60 -16.99 7.04
N ILE A 64 -28.90 -15.70 7.16
CA ILE A 64 -29.61 -15.15 8.31
C ILE A 64 -30.86 -14.39 7.87
N SER A 65 -31.90 -14.41 8.71
CA SER A 65 -33.11 -13.61 8.49
C SER A 65 -32.81 -12.12 8.65
N ASP A 66 -33.63 -11.28 8.03
CA ASP A 66 -33.46 -9.82 8.12
C ASP A 66 -33.61 -9.34 9.58
N ALA A 67 -34.53 -9.93 10.35
CA ALA A 67 -34.65 -9.67 11.78
C ALA A 67 -33.38 -10.02 12.58
N LYS A 68 -32.66 -11.10 12.22
CA LYS A 68 -31.39 -11.44 12.85
C LYS A 68 -30.29 -10.48 12.44
N ALA A 69 -30.27 -10.03 11.17
CA ALA A 69 -29.32 -9.03 10.69
C ALA A 69 -29.51 -7.68 11.40
N GLU A 70 -30.74 -7.21 11.52
CA GLU A 70 -31.09 -5.98 12.24
C GLU A 70 -30.67 -6.07 13.72
N ALA A 71 -30.94 -7.19 14.39
CA ALA A 71 -30.49 -7.41 15.76
C ALA A 71 -28.95 -7.38 15.92
N ILE A 72 -28.20 -7.84 14.91
CA ILE A 72 -26.72 -7.74 14.90
C ILE A 72 -26.30 -6.28 14.76
N LEU A 73 -26.92 -5.53 13.85
CA LEU A 73 -26.61 -4.12 13.62
C LEU A 73 -26.93 -3.26 14.85
N ASP A 74 -28.06 -3.50 15.50
CA ASP A 74 -28.44 -2.83 16.76
C ASP A 74 -27.45 -3.12 17.88
N ALA A 75 -26.95 -4.36 17.96
CA ALA A 75 -25.93 -4.74 18.94
C ALA A 75 -24.58 -4.04 18.67
N ILE A 76 -24.17 -3.95 17.40
CA ILE A 76 -22.96 -3.25 16.96
C ILE A 76 -23.07 -1.75 17.27
N GLY A 77 -24.22 -1.13 17.02
CA GLY A 77 -24.46 0.29 17.26
C GLY A 77 -24.55 0.69 18.73
N SER A 78 -24.48 -0.25 19.66
CA SER A 78 -24.49 0.05 21.10
C SER A 78 -23.20 0.80 21.50
N PRO A 79 -23.29 1.97 22.15
CA PRO A 79 -22.11 2.73 22.60
C PRO A 79 -21.19 1.98 23.58
N SER A 80 -21.66 0.86 24.16
CA SER A 80 -20.87 0.02 25.05
C SER A 80 -19.98 -0.98 24.31
N GLN A 81 -20.12 -1.12 22.99
CA GLN A 81 -19.33 -2.03 22.15
C GLN A 81 -18.32 -1.23 21.33
N ASN A 82 -17.09 -1.73 21.21
CA ASN A 82 -16.09 -1.16 20.31
C ASN A 82 -16.25 -1.75 18.90
N GLN A 83 -17.42 -1.57 18.29
CA GLN A 83 -17.80 -2.12 16.99
C GLN A 83 -18.44 -1.03 16.12
N GLU A 84 -18.42 -1.20 14.80
CA GLU A 84 -18.98 -0.24 13.86
C GLU A 84 -19.48 -0.96 12.60
N ALA A 85 -20.54 -0.44 11.96
CA ALA A 85 -21.08 -1.00 10.72
C ALA A 85 -20.94 0.01 9.58
N VAL A 86 -19.97 -0.21 8.69
CA VAL A 86 -19.67 0.69 7.57
C VAL A 86 -20.33 0.18 6.29
N ILE A 87 -21.08 1.03 5.60
CA ILE A 87 -21.67 0.69 4.31
C ILE A 87 -20.62 0.88 3.21
N LEU A 88 -20.38 -0.17 2.43
CA LEU A 88 -19.59 -0.17 1.21
C LEU A 88 -20.53 -0.13 0.01
N GLU A 89 -20.35 0.86 -0.86
CA GLU A 89 -21.28 1.13 -1.97
C GLU A 89 -20.67 0.87 -3.37
N LYS A 90 -19.35 0.96 -3.50
CA LYS A 90 -18.65 0.88 -4.79
C LYS A 90 -17.39 0.04 -4.66
N ALA A 91 -17.14 -0.81 -5.65
CA ALA A 91 -15.87 -1.50 -5.80
C ALA A 91 -14.78 -0.51 -6.26
N PRO A 92 -13.66 -0.38 -5.52
CA PRO A 92 -12.59 0.53 -5.92
C PRO A 92 -11.86 0.02 -7.17
N LYS A 93 -11.41 0.94 -8.01
CA LYS A 93 -10.39 0.68 -9.02
C LYS A 93 -9.02 0.74 -8.35
N ILE A 94 -8.27 -0.35 -8.42
CA ILE A 94 -7.02 -0.51 -7.67
C ILE A 94 -5.82 -0.42 -8.62
N ALA A 95 -4.87 0.45 -8.29
CA ALA A 95 -3.54 0.49 -8.87
C ALA A 95 -2.51 -0.10 -7.88
N VAL A 96 -1.57 -0.87 -8.40
CA VAL A 96 -0.39 -1.32 -7.65
C VAL A 96 0.84 -0.68 -8.29
N TYR A 97 1.59 0.09 -7.52
CA TYR A 97 2.84 0.66 -7.99
C TYR A 97 3.91 -0.42 -7.99
N SER A 98 4.35 -0.84 -9.17
CA SER A 98 5.36 -1.89 -9.31
C SER A 98 6.05 -1.82 -10.68
N PRO A 99 7.38 -2.02 -10.77
CA PRO A 99 8.09 -2.14 -12.04
C PRO A 99 7.50 -3.25 -12.91
N LYS A 100 7.43 -3.04 -14.23
CA LYS A 100 6.94 -4.05 -15.19
C LYS A 100 7.83 -5.29 -15.25
N GLU A 101 9.08 -5.16 -14.80
CA GLU A 101 10.08 -6.22 -14.79
C GLU A 101 9.94 -7.18 -13.59
N ASN A 102 9.17 -6.81 -12.57
CA ASN A 102 8.99 -7.65 -11.37
C ASN A 102 8.19 -8.92 -11.70
N GLN A 103 8.56 -10.04 -11.07
CA GLN A 103 7.77 -11.26 -11.22
C GLN A 103 6.51 -11.18 -10.36
N PRO A 104 5.38 -11.77 -10.78
CA PRO A 104 4.11 -11.69 -10.04
C PRO A 104 4.14 -12.22 -8.59
N TRP A 105 5.14 -13.05 -8.25
CA TRP A 105 5.34 -13.60 -6.90
C TRP A 105 6.31 -12.78 -6.04
N ASP A 106 6.96 -11.76 -6.60
CA ASP A 106 7.86 -10.88 -5.87
C ASP A 106 7.09 -9.81 -5.06
N ASP A 107 5.78 -9.66 -5.32
CA ASP A 107 4.92 -8.70 -4.63
C ASP A 107 3.73 -9.40 -3.94
N ALA A 108 3.75 -9.36 -2.61
CA ALA A 108 2.69 -9.93 -1.78
C ALA A 108 1.31 -9.30 -2.06
N VAL A 109 1.26 -8.02 -2.44
CA VAL A 109 0.00 -7.32 -2.76
C VAL A 109 -0.62 -7.92 -4.01
N THR A 110 0.14 -8.04 -5.10
CA THR A 110 -0.36 -8.63 -6.35
C THR A 110 -0.74 -10.10 -6.17
N MET A 111 0.03 -10.86 -5.39
CA MET A 111 -0.31 -12.24 -5.05
C MET A 111 -1.65 -12.34 -4.32
N VAL A 112 -1.88 -11.51 -3.30
CA VAL A 112 -3.11 -11.54 -2.51
C VAL A 112 -4.31 -11.08 -3.33
N LEU A 113 -4.18 -9.99 -4.11
CA LEU A 113 -5.26 -9.52 -4.98
C LEU A 113 -5.62 -10.55 -6.06
N THR A 114 -4.60 -11.16 -6.69
CA THR A 114 -4.81 -12.24 -7.66
C THR A 114 -5.49 -13.44 -7.01
N TYR A 115 -5.03 -13.86 -5.83
CA TYR A 115 -5.65 -14.96 -5.10
C TYR A 115 -7.09 -14.64 -4.70
N ALA A 116 -7.37 -13.41 -4.25
CA ALA A 116 -8.72 -12.95 -3.94
C ALA A 116 -9.59 -12.74 -5.19
N GLU A 117 -9.04 -12.83 -6.41
CA GLU A 117 -9.71 -12.48 -7.67
C GLU A 117 -10.23 -11.03 -7.70
N ILE A 118 -9.45 -10.12 -7.12
CA ILE A 118 -9.71 -8.68 -7.17
C ILE A 118 -8.84 -8.08 -8.30
N PRO A 119 -9.44 -7.47 -9.33
CA PRO A 119 -8.70 -6.88 -10.43
C PRO A 119 -7.91 -5.66 -9.98
N TYR A 120 -6.70 -5.52 -10.51
CA TYR A 120 -5.83 -4.37 -10.31
C TYR A 120 -5.06 -4.07 -11.60
N VAL A 121 -4.50 -2.87 -11.69
CA VAL A 121 -3.58 -2.49 -12.76
C VAL A 121 -2.23 -2.12 -12.16
N THR A 122 -1.15 -2.62 -12.74
CA THR A 122 0.19 -2.18 -12.38
C THR A 122 0.50 -0.85 -13.06
N VAL A 123 0.95 0.12 -12.26
CA VAL A 123 1.45 1.42 -12.71
C VAL A 123 2.87 1.62 -12.18
N TYR A 124 3.66 2.47 -12.80
CA TYR A 124 4.97 2.84 -12.28
C TYR A 124 5.29 4.30 -12.60
N ASP A 125 6.57 4.67 -12.61
CA ASP A 125 7.06 6.04 -12.76
C ASP A 125 6.41 6.81 -13.93
N GLU A 126 6.41 6.22 -15.13
CA GLU A 126 5.89 6.85 -16.34
C GLU A 126 4.39 7.14 -16.23
N GLU A 127 3.59 6.15 -15.84
CA GLU A 127 2.14 6.33 -15.69
C GLU A 127 1.76 7.32 -14.58
N VAL A 128 2.54 7.37 -13.49
CA VAL A 128 2.32 8.31 -12.39
C VAL A 128 2.66 9.74 -12.81
N LEU A 129 3.78 9.95 -13.51
CA LEU A 129 4.18 11.26 -14.00
C LEU A 129 3.21 11.80 -15.06
N ASP A 130 2.56 10.92 -15.82
CA ASP A 130 1.52 11.22 -16.81
C ASP A 130 0.11 11.39 -16.22
N ASP A 131 -0.01 11.57 -14.89
CA ASP A 131 -1.28 11.82 -14.18
C ASP A 131 -2.32 10.69 -14.29
N GLN A 132 -1.91 9.46 -14.65
CA GLN A 132 -2.84 8.34 -14.84
C GLN A 132 -3.45 7.83 -13.52
N LEU A 133 -2.91 8.24 -12.37
CA LEU A 133 -3.47 7.88 -11.05
C LEU A 133 -4.92 8.34 -10.88
N ALA A 134 -5.34 9.41 -11.56
CA ALA A 134 -6.73 9.90 -11.53
C ALA A 134 -7.77 8.88 -12.06
N LEU A 135 -7.32 7.80 -12.71
CA LEU A 135 -8.17 6.72 -13.19
C LEU A 135 -8.53 5.70 -12.10
N TYR A 136 -7.84 5.75 -10.95
CA TYR A 136 -7.92 4.76 -9.88
C TYR A 136 -8.44 5.40 -8.59
N ASP A 137 -9.06 4.58 -7.74
CA ASP A 137 -9.54 5.01 -6.43
C ASP A 137 -8.45 4.77 -5.36
N TRP A 138 -7.71 3.66 -5.47
CA TRP A 138 -6.70 3.20 -4.50
C TRP A 138 -5.34 2.94 -5.16
N LEU A 139 -4.25 3.28 -4.47
CA LEU A 139 -2.87 3.01 -4.85
C LEU A 139 -2.15 2.21 -3.75
N HIS A 140 -1.59 1.06 -4.10
CA HIS A 140 -0.72 0.29 -3.21
C HIS A 140 0.76 0.53 -3.54
N LEU A 141 1.57 0.79 -2.52
CA LEU A 141 3.03 0.90 -2.60
C LEU A 141 3.67 -0.19 -1.71
N HIS A 142 4.56 -1.00 -2.27
CA HIS A 142 5.19 -2.10 -1.54
C HIS A 142 6.69 -2.19 -1.90
N HIS A 143 7.55 -2.18 -0.88
CA HIS A 143 9.01 -2.27 -1.03
C HIS A 143 9.68 -1.18 -1.88
N GLU A 144 9.00 -0.05 -2.09
CA GLU A 144 9.54 1.03 -2.91
C GLU A 144 10.49 1.96 -2.15
N ASP A 145 11.40 2.55 -2.91
CA ASP A 145 12.36 3.55 -2.48
C ASP A 145 12.20 4.83 -3.30
N PHE A 146 11.58 5.85 -2.68
CA PHE A 146 11.42 7.17 -3.30
C PHE A 146 12.62 8.11 -3.11
N THR A 147 13.68 7.66 -2.43
CA THR A 147 14.86 8.51 -2.13
C THR A 147 15.95 8.43 -3.20
N GLY A 148 15.91 7.44 -4.09
CA GLY A 148 16.98 7.19 -5.07
C GLY A 148 18.20 6.46 -4.51
N GLN A 149 18.09 5.81 -3.35
CA GLN A 149 19.17 5.03 -2.72
C GLN A 149 19.09 3.52 -3.03
N TYR A 150 18.34 3.13 -4.08
CA TYR A 150 18.23 1.77 -4.60
C TYR A 150 17.87 0.72 -3.54
N GLY A 151 16.89 1.05 -2.69
CA GLY A 151 16.41 0.19 -1.61
C GLY A 151 17.41 0.02 -0.45
N LYS A 152 18.48 0.84 -0.41
CA LYS A 152 19.62 0.72 0.51
C LYS A 152 20.20 -0.70 0.59
N PHE A 153 20.14 -1.42 -0.54
CA PHE A 153 20.67 -2.76 -0.70
C PHE A 153 22.20 -2.82 -0.90
N TYR A 154 22.86 -1.67 -0.82
CA TYR A 154 24.29 -1.53 -1.08
C TYR A 154 25.18 -2.44 -0.22
N GLN A 155 24.90 -2.60 1.08
CA GLN A 155 25.72 -3.45 1.96
C GLN A 155 25.82 -4.89 1.47
N ALA A 156 24.67 -5.49 1.20
CA ALA A 156 24.55 -6.92 0.92
C ALA A 156 24.75 -7.23 -0.57
N TYR A 157 24.42 -6.27 -1.44
CA TYR A 157 24.16 -6.58 -2.85
C TYR A 157 24.89 -5.70 -3.87
N ARG A 158 25.73 -4.73 -3.46
CA ARG A 158 26.45 -3.83 -4.40
C ARG A 158 27.25 -4.51 -5.51
N THR A 159 27.66 -5.77 -5.33
CA THR A 159 28.41 -6.55 -6.33
C THR A 159 27.55 -7.57 -7.08
N GLN A 160 26.26 -7.66 -6.76
CA GLN A 160 25.36 -8.61 -7.41
C GLN A 160 24.94 -8.09 -8.78
N PRO A 161 24.92 -8.95 -9.82
CA PRO A 161 24.54 -8.54 -11.16
C PRO A 161 23.17 -7.85 -11.22
N TRP A 162 22.17 -8.41 -10.54
CA TRP A 162 20.81 -7.87 -10.52
C TRP A 162 20.73 -6.48 -9.90
N TYR A 163 21.56 -6.17 -8.89
CA TYR A 163 21.58 -4.86 -8.25
C TYR A 163 22.23 -3.82 -9.17
N ILE A 164 23.33 -4.18 -9.82
CA ILE A 164 24.03 -3.32 -10.78
C ILE A 164 23.11 -3.05 -11.98
N GLU A 165 22.44 -4.07 -12.51
CA GLU A 165 21.49 -3.94 -13.61
C GLU A 165 20.28 -3.10 -13.21
N GLY A 166 19.71 -3.33 -12.01
CA GLY A 166 18.60 -2.53 -11.48
C GLY A 166 18.95 -1.05 -11.36
N LYS A 167 20.17 -0.73 -10.87
CA LYS A 167 20.68 0.64 -10.82
C LYS A 167 20.76 1.27 -12.21
N LEU A 168 21.39 0.59 -13.18
CA LEU A 168 21.51 1.09 -14.56
C LEU A 168 20.14 1.32 -15.20
N ASN A 169 19.18 0.41 -14.97
CA ASN A 169 17.83 0.54 -15.49
C ASN A 169 17.07 1.71 -14.87
N ALA A 170 17.27 1.99 -13.58
CA ALA A 170 16.68 3.16 -12.93
C ALA A 170 17.29 4.48 -13.45
N GLU A 171 18.61 4.55 -13.61
CA GLU A 171 19.30 5.72 -14.18
C GLU A 171 18.84 5.98 -15.62
N ALA A 172 18.77 4.96 -16.47
CA ALA A 172 18.28 5.08 -17.85
C ALA A 172 16.82 5.51 -17.92
N ARG A 173 15.99 5.06 -16.96
CA ARG A 173 14.58 5.46 -16.86
C ARG A 173 14.45 6.92 -16.45
N ALA A 174 15.21 7.38 -15.47
CA ALA A 174 15.25 8.77 -15.06
C ALA A 174 15.64 9.69 -16.23
N GLU A 175 16.68 9.31 -16.99
CA GLU A 175 17.12 10.04 -18.19
C GLU A 175 16.02 10.07 -19.27
N LYS A 176 15.37 8.92 -19.56
CA LYS A 176 14.25 8.84 -20.51
C LYS A 176 13.09 9.77 -20.10
N LEU A 177 12.82 9.90 -18.81
CA LEU A 177 11.78 10.75 -18.23
C LEU A 177 12.20 12.22 -18.08
N GLY A 178 13.44 12.57 -18.44
CA GLY A 178 13.94 13.95 -18.45
C GLY A 178 14.57 14.43 -17.14
N TYR A 179 14.93 13.52 -16.23
CA TYR A 179 15.59 13.81 -14.96
C TYR A 179 17.08 13.47 -15.02
N SER A 180 17.91 14.25 -14.31
CA SER A 180 19.35 14.02 -14.27
C SER A 180 19.74 13.00 -13.21
N LYS A 181 18.90 12.84 -12.16
CA LYS A 181 19.10 11.87 -11.08
C LYS A 181 17.84 11.04 -10.82
N VAL A 182 18.03 9.81 -10.35
CA VAL A 182 16.93 8.95 -9.87
C VAL A 182 16.22 9.56 -8.66
N SER A 183 16.95 10.23 -7.76
CA SER A 183 16.36 10.93 -6.61
C SER A 183 15.43 12.08 -7.03
N GLU A 184 15.75 12.80 -8.11
CA GLU A 184 14.90 13.85 -8.68
C GLU A 184 13.63 13.26 -9.31
N GLU A 185 13.78 12.19 -10.09
CA GLU A 185 12.66 11.46 -10.72
C GLU A 185 11.70 10.90 -9.66
N LYS A 186 12.22 10.16 -8.68
CA LYS A 186 11.42 9.61 -7.59
C LYS A 186 10.80 10.69 -6.71
N GLY A 187 11.48 11.82 -6.48
CA GLY A 187 10.91 12.98 -5.81
C GLY A 187 9.73 13.59 -6.58
N ALA A 188 9.78 13.62 -7.90
CA ALA A 188 8.68 14.07 -8.74
C ALA A 188 7.49 13.09 -8.71
N VAL A 189 7.77 11.78 -8.77
CA VAL A 189 6.75 10.72 -8.59
C VAL A 189 6.08 10.82 -7.23
N ALA A 190 6.85 10.97 -6.14
CA ALA A 190 6.31 11.15 -4.79
C ALA A 190 5.42 12.40 -4.72
N GLY A 191 5.80 13.49 -5.39
CA GLY A 191 4.97 14.69 -5.55
C GLY A 191 3.63 14.41 -6.25
N LYS A 192 3.63 13.66 -7.35
CA LYS A 192 2.40 13.28 -8.07
C LYS A 192 1.48 12.38 -7.24
N ILE A 193 2.04 11.40 -6.53
CA ILE A 193 1.29 10.55 -5.61
C ILE A 193 0.70 11.39 -4.48
N ARG A 194 1.46 12.35 -3.93
CA ARG A 194 0.96 13.26 -2.90
C ARG A 194 -0.23 14.07 -3.40
N ASP A 195 -0.13 14.63 -4.61
CA ASP A 195 -1.20 15.42 -5.20
C ASP A 195 -2.45 14.56 -5.48
N TYR A 196 -2.27 13.29 -5.88
CA TYR A 196 -3.35 12.30 -6.00
C TYR A 196 -4.08 12.05 -4.67
N VAL A 197 -3.34 11.87 -3.56
CA VAL A 197 -3.93 11.66 -2.23
C VAL A 197 -4.64 12.93 -1.75
N ILE A 198 -4.06 14.11 -1.95
CA ILE A 198 -4.72 15.40 -1.65
C ILE A 198 -6.02 15.55 -2.46
N GLY A 199 -6.05 15.03 -3.68
CA GLY A 199 -7.24 14.97 -4.54
C GLY A 199 -8.33 13.99 -4.09
N GLY A 200 -8.11 13.25 -2.99
CA GLY A 200 -9.06 12.29 -2.43
C GLY A 200 -8.77 10.82 -2.77
N GLY A 201 -7.66 10.54 -3.46
CA GLY A 201 -7.17 9.18 -3.68
C GLY A 201 -6.70 8.53 -2.39
N PHE A 202 -6.87 7.21 -2.28
CA PHE A 202 -6.34 6.46 -1.13
C PHE A 202 -4.99 5.84 -1.48
N MET A 203 -4.03 5.94 -0.55
CA MET A 203 -2.72 5.32 -0.67
C MET A 203 -2.47 4.36 0.49
N PHE A 204 -2.00 3.16 0.17
CA PHE A 204 -1.57 2.14 1.13
C PHE A 204 -0.08 1.88 0.94
N ALA A 205 0.75 2.47 1.80
CA ALA A 205 2.20 2.28 1.78
C ALA A 205 2.64 1.25 2.82
N MET A 206 3.54 0.34 2.43
CA MET A 206 4.02 -0.74 3.28
C MET A 206 5.55 -0.88 3.21
N CYS A 207 6.12 -1.42 4.30
CA CYS A 207 7.56 -1.64 4.43
C CYS A 207 8.37 -0.33 4.23
N SER A 208 9.36 -0.33 3.35
CA SER A 208 10.23 0.82 3.08
C SER A 208 9.49 2.01 2.48
N ALA A 209 8.39 1.79 1.74
CA ALA A 209 7.63 2.85 1.09
C ALA A 209 7.07 3.86 2.11
N THR A 210 6.75 3.40 3.32
CA THR A 210 6.23 4.26 4.40
C THR A 210 7.24 5.30 4.87
N ASP A 211 8.53 4.94 4.91
CA ASP A 211 9.62 5.82 5.34
C ASP A 211 10.14 6.64 4.15
N SER A 212 10.46 5.97 3.04
CA SER A 212 11.09 6.58 1.87
C SER A 212 10.23 7.67 1.22
N PHE A 213 8.90 7.53 1.29
CA PHE A 213 7.97 8.50 0.70
C PHE A 213 7.99 9.85 1.42
N ASP A 214 7.85 9.88 2.75
CA ASP A 214 7.93 11.13 3.52
C ASP A 214 9.35 11.72 3.49
N ILE A 215 10.39 10.89 3.42
CA ILE A 215 11.77 11.37 3.17
C ILE A 215 11.85 12.11 1.84
N ALA A 216 11.34 11.53 0.75
CA ALA A 216 11.40 12.14 -0.57
C ALA A 216 10.66 13.49 -0.61
N LEU A 217 9.52 13.59 0.07
CA LEU A 217 8.76 14.84 0.18
C LEU A 217 9.50 15.90 1.01
N ALA A 218 10.09 15.50 2.15
CA ALA A 218 10.85 16.41 2.99
C ALA A 218 12.17 16.87 2.35
N ALA A 219 12.81 16.01 1.56
CA ALA A 219 14.07 16.27 0.87
C ALA A 219 13.87 16.94 -0.50
N ARG A 220 12.68 17.42 -0.84
CA ARG A 220 12.41 18.05 -2.14
C ARG A 220 13.37 19.22 -2.40
N GLY A 221 14.22 19.06 -3.42
CA GLY A 221 15.23 20.07 -3.80
C GLY A 221 16.49 20.06 -2.94
N VAL A 222 16.69 19.03 -2.11
CA VAL A 222 17.88 18.81 -1.28
C VAL A 222 18.50 17.48 -1.65
N ASP A 223 19.80 17.46 -1.95
CA ASP A 223 20.47 16.22 -2.28
C ASP A 223 20.88 15.43 -1.02
N ILE A 224 20.21 14.30 -0.79
CA ILE A 224 20.46 13.39 0.32
C ILE A 224 21.22 12.12 -0.09
N CYS A 225 21.46 11.92 -1.40
CA CYS A 225 22.14 10.72 -1.89
C CYS A 225 23.65 10.86 -1.69
N GLU A 226 24.25 9.84 -1.08
CA GLU A 226 25.69 9.79 -0.89
C GLU A 226 26.40 9.23 -2.14
N PRO A 227 27.70 9.55 -2.39
CA PRO A 227 28.37 9.31 -3.68
C PRO A 227 28.38 7.87 -4.21
N MET A 228 28.14 6.87 -3.36
CA MET A 228 28.05 5.48 -3.84
C MET A 228 26.75 5.19 -4.61
N PHE A 229 25.73 6.03 -4.44
CA PHE A 229 24.42 5.88 -5.10
C PHE A 229 24.39 6.58 -6.46
N ASP A 230 24.85 7.83 -6.58
CA ASP A 230 24.74 8.64 -7.80
C ASP A 230 26.04 9.31 -8.26
N GLY A 231 27.13 9.18 -7.49
CA GLY A 231 28.49 9.50 -7.94
C GLY A 231 29.00 10.90 -7.59
N ASP A 232 28.16 11.76 -7.01
CA ASP A 232 28.53 13.10 -6.54
C ASP A 232 28.30 13.28 -5.02
N PRO A 233 28.86 14.34 -4.41
CA PRO A 233 28.68 14.59 -2.98
C PRO A 233 27.25 15.02 -2.65
N SER A 234 26.69 14.40 -1.61
CA SER A 234 25.47 14.85 -0.95
C SER A 234 25.58 16.32 -0.49
N GLU A 235 24.43 16.97 -0.33
CA GLU A 235 24.40 18.38 0.06
C GLU A 235 24.87 18.58 1.50
N PRO A 236 25.78 19.53 1.79
CA PRO A 236 26.23 19.79 3.15
C PRO A 236 25.05 20.12 4.07
N ASN A 237 24.98 19.40 5.19
CA ASN A 237 23.94 19.54 6.20
C ASN A 237 22.51 19.31 5.65
N TYR A 238 22.31 18.37 4.73
CA TYR A 238 20.96 18.05 4.19
C TYR A 238 19.90 17.77 5.27
N GLN A 239 20.28 17.18 6.41
CA GLN A 239 19.37 16.93 7.54
C GLN A 239 18.71 18.21 8.06
N GLY A 240 19.45 19.32 8.11
CA GLY A 240 18.93 20.62 8.56
C GLY A 240 18.17 21.39 7.48
N LYS A 241 18.07 20.83 6.27
CA LYS A 241 17.38 21.43 5.11
C LYS A 241 16.09 20.69 4.75
N LEU A 242 15.78 19.59 5.44
CA LEU A 242 14.52 18.88 5.27
C LEU A 242 13.35 19.79 5.64
N ASN A 243 12.32 19.81 4.79
CA ASN A 243 11.09 20.55 5.04
C ASN A 243 9.94 19.59 5.38
N PHE A 244 9.67 19.43 6.67
CA PHE A 244 8.63 18.51 7.15
C PHE A 244 7.21 18.96 6.82
N ASP A 245 6.98 20.23 6.49
CA ASP A 245 5.67 20.74 6.02
C ASP A 245 5.19 20.06 4.73
N ASN A 246 6.11 19.40 4.00
CA ASN A 246 5.78 18.65 2.79
C ASN A 246 5.31 17.22 3.06
N THR A 247 5.47 16.68 4.27
CA THR A 247 5.25 15.26 4.60
C THR A 247 3.77 14.93 4.85
N PHE A 248 3.42 13.64 4.83
CA PHE A 248 2.08 13.16 5.16
C PHE A 248 1.90 12.82 6.63
N ALA A 249 2.83 12.03 7.20
CA ALA A 249 2.60 11.37 8.48
C ALA A 249 3.73 11.59 9.48
N PHE A 250 4.99 11.65 9.01
CA PHE A 250 6.15 11.71 9.89
C PHE A 250 6.91 13.02 9.77
N GLU A 251 7.16 13.63 10.92
CA GLU A 251 7.98 14.82 11.07
C GLU A 251 9.20 14.53 11.96
N ASP A 252 10.19 15.43 11.95
CA ASP A 252 11.37 15.40 12.84
C ASP A 252 12.22 14.11 12.79
N PHE A 253 12.15 13.37 11.69
CA PHE A 253 12.97 12.17 11.54
C PHE A 253 14.43 12.50 11.22
N THR A 254 15.33 11.64 11.69
CA THR A 254 16.76 11.70 11.39
C THR A 254 17.11 10.66 10.32
N LEU A 255 17.74 11.09 9.23
CA LEU A 255 18.18 10.21 8.15
C LEU A 255 19.35 9.34 8.60
N GLU A 256 19.30 8.06 8.23
CA GLU A 256 20.38 7.09 8.42
C GLU A 256 21.40 7.26 7.29
N ARG A 257 22.53 7.88 7.61
CA ARG A 257 23.58 8.25 6.65
C ARG A 257 24.50 7.09 6.28
N ASN A 258 24.50 6.00 7.06
CA ASN A 258 25.34 4.86 6.75
C ASN A 258 24.74 4.07 5.56
N PRO A 259 25.41 4.01 4.40
CA PRO A 259 24.91 3.26 3.25
C PRO A 259 24.98 1.74 3.47
N LEU A 260 25.62 1.30 4.56
CA LEU A 260 25.67 -0.09 4.97
C LEU A 260 24.53 -0.49 5.91
N ARG A 261 23.54 0.37 6.13
CA ARG A 261 22.33 0.08 6.89
C ARG A 261 21.12 0.12 5.97
N TYR A 262 20.22 -0.83 6.17
CA TYR A 262 19.01 -0.96 5.35
C TYR A 262 18.01 0.15 5.65
N GLU A 263 17.86 0.53 6.91
CA GLU A 263 16.92 1.55 7.34
C GLU A 263 17.25 2.92 6.75
N PHE A 264 16.22 3.69 6.37
CA PHE A 264 16.38 5.01 5.76
C PHE A 264 16.41 6.12 6.80
N SER A 265 15.61 6.01 7.86
CA SER A 265 15.58 7.01 8.91
C SER A 265 15.28 6.41 10.30
N SER A 266 15.14 7.31 11.28
CA SER A 266 14.66 6.99 12.62
C SER A 266 13.19 6.57 12.69
N ILE A 267 12.42 6.67 11.60
CA ILE A 267 11.02 6.20 11.50
C ILE A 267 10.97 4.68 11.65
N ASP A 268 11.96 3.95 11.12
CA ASP A 268 11.98 2.49 11.16
C ASP A 268 12.00 1.94 12.60
N MET A 269 11.05 1.04 12.89
CA MET A 269 10.84 0.43 14.20
C MET A 269 11.43 -0.98 14.34
N THR A 270 12.07 -1.52 13.32
CA THR A 270 12.57 -2.91 13.27
C THR A 270 13.46 -3.25 14.47
N ASN A 271 14.36 -2.33 14.83
CA ASN A 271 15.27 -2.48 15.97
C ASN A 271 14.65 -2.03 17.30
N LYS A 272 13.70 -1.09 17.28
CA LYS A 272 13.08 -0.49 18.47
C LYS A 272 11.91 -1.32 19.02
N ARG A 273 11.20 -2.07 18.17
CA ARG A 273 10.01 -2.85 18.57
C ARG A 273 10.26 -3.89 19.66
N ARG A 274 11.51 -4.33 19.83
CA ARG A 274 11.90 -5.29 20.89
C ARG A 274 11.80 -4.70 22.29
N SER A 275 11.88 -3.39 22.43
CA SER A 275 11.78 -2.68 23.71
C SER A 275 10.41 -2.04 23.95
N VAL A 276 9.44 -2.25 23.05
CA VAL A 276 8.05 -1.80 23.24
C VAL A 276 7.29 -2.90 24.01
N PRO A 277 6.69 -2.59 25.18
CA PRO A 277 5.85 -3.54 25.91
C PRO A 277 4.71 -4.05 25.01
N ARG A 278 4.42 -5.35 25.08
CA ARG A 278 3.29 -5.97 24.38
C ARG A 278 1.99 -5.77 25.16
#